data_AF-A0A2M8EM87-F1
#
_entry.id   AF-A0A2M8EM87-F1
#
_cell.length_a   1.000
_cell.length_b   1.000
_cell.length_c   1.000
_cell.angle_alpha   90.00
_cell.angle_beta   90.00
_cell.angle_gamma   90.00
#
_symmetry.space_group_name_H-M   'P 1'
#
loop_
_entity.id
_entity.type
_entity.pdbx_description
1 polymer ?
#
loop_
_entity_poly.entity_id
_entity_poly.type
_entity_poly.pdbx_seq_one_letter_code
_entity_poly.pdbx_strand_id
1 'polypeptide(L)'
;MTYTKTYTPKRPVKSFLDLEVYQKALAICVAVVKRVPVQDELQACVIAIPRLIATSHSLRFSDKEKAIAVLEDSMLKCNLAVVYLEQYRDIYNKDIEVEFFEEQIKSLLALRMKIMRLQMSWKKFWGDKENA
;
A
#
# COMPACT_ATOMS: atom_id res chain seq x y z
N MET A 1 15.01 27.63 -22.02
CA MET A 1 13.59 27.25 -22.18
C MET A 1 13.09 26.69 -20.85
N THR A 2 12.25 27.45 -20.15
CA THR A 2 11.62 27.03 -18.89
C THR A 2 10.37 26.21 -19.22
N TYR A 3 10.41 24.91 -18.92
CA TYR A 3 9.29 24.00 -19.17
C TYR A 3 8.23 24.19 -18.07
N THR A 4 7.19 24.97 -18.36
CA THR A 4 6.03 25.11 -17.48
C THR A 4 5.14 23.87 -17.63
N LYS A 5 5.20 22.95 -16.66
CA LYS A 5 4.22 21.85 -16.58
C LYS A 5 2.83 22.46 -16.38
N THR A 6 1.96 22.29 -17.37
CA THR A 6 0.54 22.64 -17.27
C THR A 6 -0.09 21.80 -16.16
N TYR A 7 -0.52 22.45 -15.07
CA TYR A 7 -1.19 21.76 -13.97
C TYR A 7 -2.59 21.34 -14.42
N THR A 8 -2.78 20.05 -14.63
CA THR A 8 -4.11 19.46 -14.78
C THR A 8 -4.58 19.02 -13.40
N PRO A 9 -5.72 19.53 -12.89
CA PRO A 9 -6.22 19.13 -11.59
C PRO A 9 -6.47 17.61 -11.59
N LYS A 10 -5.88 16.91 -10.63
CA LYS A 10 -6.12 15.48 -10.45
C LYS A 10 -7.60 15.27 -10.13
N ARG A 11 -8.18 14.16 -10.61
CA ARG A 11 -9.55 13.79 -10.28
C ARG A 11 -9.76 13.84 -8.76
N PRO A 12 -10.87 14.43 -8.27
CA PRO A 12 -11.19 14.42 -6.86
C PRO A 12 -11.29 12.97 -6.33
N VAL A 13 -10.68 12.72 -5.17
CA VAL A 13 -10.79 11.42 -4.48
C VAL A 13 -12.15 11.37 -3.78
N LYS A 14 -13.06 10.54 -4.29
CA LYS A 14 -14.40 10.34 -3.73
C LYS A 14 -14.48 9.07 -2.90
N SER A 15 -13.72 8.05 -3.28
CA SER A 15 -13.67 6.74 -2.65
C SER A 15 -12.23 6.29 -2.44
N PHE A 16 -12.02 5.33 -1.52
CA PHE A 16 -10.73 4.64 -1.39
C PHE A 16 -10.32 3.95 -2.70
N LEU A 17 -11.29 3.60 -3.56
CA LEU A 17 -11.08 3.05 -4.89
C LEU A 17 -10.30 4.00 -5.83
N ASP A 18 -10.36 5.31 -5.56
CA ASP A 18 -9.64 6.33 -6.34
C ASP A 18 -8.17 6.46 -5.90
N LEU A 19 -7.78 5.83 -4.79
CA LEU A 19 -6.41 5.90 -4.29
C LEU A 19 -5.52 4.95 -5.10
N GLU A 20 -4.46 5.50 -5.71
CA GLU A 20 -3.43 4.71 -6.39
C GLU A 20 -2.82 3.65 -5.47
N VAL A 21 -2.64 3.97 -4.18
CA VAL A 21 -2.13 3.01 -3.18
C VAL A 21 -3.06 1.82 -2.98
N TYR A 22 -4.37 2.03 -3.02
CA TYR A 22 -5.35 0.94 -2.88
C TYR A 22 -5.32 0.04 -4.11
N GLN A 23 -5.34 0.63 -5.31
CA GLN A 23 -5.31 -0.12 -6.57
C GLN A 23 -4.06 -1.00 -6.68
N LYS A 24 -2.89 -0.45 -6.32
CA LYS A 24 -1.62 -1.20 -6.29
C LYS A 24 -1.62 -2.29 -5.22
N ALA A 25 -2.12 -2.00 -4.02
CA ALA A 25 -2.24 -2.99 -2.95
C ALA A 25 -3.10 -4.19 -3.38
N LEU A 26 -4.24 -3.92 -4.02
CA LEU A 26 -5.13 -4.96 -4.51
C LEU A 26 -4.47 -5.81 -5.60
N ALA A 27 -3.74 -5.19 -6.53
CA ALA A 27 -3.03 -5.91 -7.58
C ALA A 27 -1.97 -6.88 -7.00
N ILE A 28 -1.16 -6.43 -6.04
CA ILE A 28 -0.17 -7.27 -5.35
C ILE A 28 -0.87 -8.40 -4.59
N CYS A 29 -1.93 -8.09 -3.85
CA CYS A 29 -2.70 -9.09 -3.11
C CYS A 29 -3.19 -10.21 -4.03
N VAL A 30 -3.80 -9.86 -5.16
CA VAL A 30 -4.32 -10.84 -6.12
C VAL A 30 -3.19 -11.65 -6.76
N ALA A 31 -2.08 -11.00 -7.13
CA ALA A 31 -0.93 -11.67 -7.74
C ALA A 31 -0.31 -12.70 -6.79
N VAL A 32 -0.07 -12.32 -5.53
CA VAL A 32 0.53 -13.20 -4.51
C VAL A 32 -0.42 -14.34 -4.15
N VAL A 33 -1.68 -14.05 -3.79
CA VAL A 33 -2.64 -15.08 -3.34
C VAL A 33 -2.95 -16.11 -4.43
N LYS A 34 -2.93 -15.71 -5.71
CA LYS A 34 -3.18 -16.65 -6.81
C LYS A 34 -2.00 -17.57 -7.12
N ARG A 35 -0.77 -17.07 -6.96
CA ARG A 35 0.43 -17.78 -7.42
C ARG A 35 1.16 -18.51 -6.31
N VAL A 36 1.17 -17.95 -5.10
CA VAL A 36 1.84 -18.57 -3.96
C VAL A 36 0.82 -19.51 -3.27
N PRO A 37 1.11 -20.82 -3.18
CA PRO A 37 0.34 -21.77 -2.37
C PRO A 37 0.05 -21.23 -0.97
N VAL A 38 -0.97 -21.79 -0.33
CA VAL A 38 -1.47 -21.31 0.97
C VAL A 38 -0.32 -21.24 1.98
N GLN A 39 0.09 -20.00 2.26
CA GLN A 39 1.09 -19.61 3.26
C GLN A 39 0.40 -18.54 4.11
N ASP A 40 -0.07 -18.97 5.28
CA ASP A 40 -1.07 -18.22 6.04
C ASP A 40 -0.58 -16.83 6.45
N GLU A 41 0.68 -16.69 6.86
CA GLU A 41 1.24 -15.42 7.32
C GLU A 41 1.42 -14.40 6.18
N LEU A 42 1.88 -14.84 5.02
CA LEU A 42 2.03 -14.04 3.81
C LEU A 42 0.67 -13.60 3.31
N GLN A 43 -0.26 -14.55 3.15
CA GLN A 43 -1.60 -14.24 2.68
C GLN A 43 -2.32 -13.29 3.63
N ALA A 44 -2.21 -13.50 4.95
CA ALA A 44 -2.74 -12.58 5.94
C ALA A 44 -2.16 -11.16 5.79
N CYS A 45 -0.85 -11.04 5.52
CA CYS A 45 -0.24 -9.73 5.27
C CYS A 45 -0.77 -9.07 4.01
N VAL A 46 -0.71 -9.74 2.85
CA VAL A 46 -1.06 -9.11 1.56
C VAL A 46 -2.56 -8.80 1.44
N ILE A 47 -3.43 -9.60 2.08
CA ILE A 47 -4.88 -9.32 2.16
C ILE A 47 -5.16 -8.14 3.11
N ALA A 48 -4.40 -8.02 4.20
CA ALA A 48 -4.59 -6.93 5.14
C ALA A 48 -4.27 -5.55 4.55
N ILE A 49 -3.26 -5.43 3.68
CA ILE A 49 -2.80 -4.14 3.13
C ILE A 49 -3.96 -3.33 2.48
N PRO A 50 -4.69 -3.83 1.46
CA PRO A 50 -5.79 -3.08 0.85
C PRO A 50 -6.93 -2.80 1.83
N ARG A 51 -7.23 -3.74 2.74
CA ARG A 51 -8.25 -3.58 3.79
C ARG A 51 -7.88 -2.43 4.73
N LEU A 52 -6.64 -2.35 5.18
CA LEU A 52 -6.14 -1.30 6.07
C LEU A 52 -6.16 0.07 5.37
N ILE A 53 -5.78 0.15 4.09
CA ILE A 53 -5.88 1.39 3.31
C ILE A 53 -7.33 1.88 3.24
N ALA A 54 -8.29 0.99 2.94
CA ALA A 54 -9.71 1.33 2.90
C ALA A 54 -10.22 1.77 4.30
N THR A 55 -9.81 1.06 5.35
CA THR A 55 -10.16 1.38 6.74
C THR A 55 -9.66 2.77 7.13
N SER A 56 -8.38 3.06 6.86
CA SER A 56 -7.77 4.35 7.14
C SER A 56 -8.46 5.48 6.37
N HIS A 57 -8.79 5.26 5.10
CA HIS A 57 -9.54 6.22 4.30
C HIS A 57 -10.90 6.54 4.95
N SER A 58 -11.63 5.55 5.47
CA SER A 58 -12.90 5.79 6.18
C SER A 58 -12.75 6.60 7.47
N LEU A 59 -11.61 6.51 8.14
CA LEU A 59 -11.34 7.22 9.41
C LEU A 59 -10.74 8.62 9.24
N ARG A 60 -10.23 8.96 8.04
CA ARG A 60 -9.40 10.15 7.76
C ARG A 60 -9.98 11.52 8.17
N PHE A 61 -11.25 11.61 8.52
CA PHE A 61 -11.86 12.85 8.99
C PHE A 61 -12.50 12.73 10.38
N SER A 62 -12.88 11.52 10.81
CA SER A 62 -13.49 11.28 12.11
C SER A 62 -12.47 11.03 13.21
N ASP A 63 -11.37 10.34 12.90
CA ASP A 63 -10.34 9.94 13.85
C ASP A 63 -8.97 9.96 13.14
N LYS A 64 -8.34 11.14 13.15
CA LYS A 64 -7.09 11.41 12.42
C LYS A 64 -5.95 10.52 12.95
N GLU A 65 -5.81 10.39 14.26
CA GLU A 65 -4.74 9.62 14.89
C GLU A 65 -4.86 8.13 14.52
N LYS A 66 -6.06 7.56 14.65
CA LYS A 66 -6.30 6.17 14.26
C LYS A 66 -6.14 5.96 12.76
N ALA A 67 -6.57 6.92 11.92
CA ALA A 67 -6.35 6.84 10.48
C ALA A 67 -4.85 6.73 10.15
N ILE A 68 -4.00 7.51 10.84
CA ILE A 68 -2.55 7.43 10.68
C ILE A 68 -2.00 6.09 11.17
N ALA A 69 -2.38 5.64 12.36
CA ALA A 69 -1.93 4.36 12.92
C ALA A 69 -2.29 3.17 11.99
N VAL A 70 -3.46 3.21 11.35
CA VAL A 70 -3.88 2.19 10.38
C VAL A 70 -3.03 2.23 9.08
N LEU A 71 -2.59 3.41 8.62
CA LEU A 71 -1.62 3.47 7.51
C LEU A 71 -0.25 2.93 7.92
N GLU A 72 0.17 3.16 9.16
CA GLU A 72 1.42 2.63 9.70
C GLU A 72 1.38 1.10 9.80
N ASP A 73 0.27 0.52 10.26
CA ASP A 73 0.06 -0.94 10.22
C ASP A 73 0.07 -1.46 8.77
N SER A 74 -0.54 -0.75 7.82
CA SER A 74 -0.45 -1.13 6.40
C SER A 74 0.99 -1.18 5.89
N MET A 75 1.81 -0.20 6.28
CA MET A 75 3.25 -0.17 5.96
C MET A 75 4.05 -1.27 6.66
N LEU A 76 3.66 -1.67 7.88
CA LEU A 76 4.23 -2.83 8.57
C LEU A 76 3.89 -4.12 7.81
N LYS A 77 2.64 -4.30 7.37
CA LYS A 77 2.24 -5.46 6.56
C LYS A 77 2.97 -5.52 5.21
N CYS A 78 3.30 -4.39 4.59
CA CYS A 78 4.18 -4.39 3.41
C CYS A 78 5.55 -5.02 3.73
N ASN A 79 6.18 -4.63 4.83
CA ASN A 79 7.50 -5.16 5.21
C ASN A 79 7.44 -6.64 5.59
N LEU A 80 6.43 -7.05 6.36
CA LEU A 80 6.25 -8.46 6.72
C LEU A 80 5.97 -9.33 5.48
N ALA A 81 5.17 -8.85 4.53
CA ALA A 81 4.93 -9.55 3.28
C ALA A 81 6.23 -9.75 2.46
N VAL A 82 7.16 -8.78 2.48
CA VAL A 82 8.48 -8.95 1.86
C VAL A 82 9.25 -10.08 2.53
N VAL A 83 9.33 -10.08 3.87
CA VAL A 83 10.02 -11.14 4.62
C VAL A 83 9.44 -12.52 4.30
N TYR A 84 8.12 -12.66 4.31
CA TYR A 84 7.49 -13.94 4.03
C TYR A 84 7.63 -14.37 2.55
N LEU A 85 7.67 -13.43 1.61
CA LEU A 85 7.97 -13.74 0.20
C LEU A 85 9.39 -14.25 0.02
N GLU A 86 10.38 -13.62 0.67
CA GLU A 86 11.77 -14.07 0.63
C GLU A 86 11.91 -15.46 1.26
N GLN A 87 11.31 -15.68 2.43
CA GLN A 87 11.29 -16.99 3.08
C GLN A 87 10.64 -18.05 2.21
N TYR A 88 9.50 -17.75 1.58
CA TYR A 88 8.86 -18.67 0.66
C TYR A 88 9.76 -18.99 -0.54
N ARG A 89 10.30 -17.96 -1.19
CA ARG A 89 11.19 -18.08 -2.35
C ARG A 89 12.40 -18.98 -2.06
N ASP A 90 13.03 -18.80 -0.90
CA ASP A 90 14.32 -19.43 -0.61
C ASP A 90 14.19 -20.81 0.07
N ILE A 91 13.08 -21.08 0.76
CA ILE A 91 12.89 -22.30 1.56
C ILE A 91 11.91 -23.28 0.90
N TYR A 92 10.79 -22.77 0.37
CA TYR A 92 9.64 -23.61 0.01
C TYR A 92 9.35 -23.67 -1.49
N ASN A 93 9.78 -22.67 -2.25
CA ASN A 93 9.49 -22.55 -3.66
C ASN A 93 10.10 -23.69 -4.48
N LYS A 94 9.33 -24.22 -5.45
CA LYS A 94 9.75 -25.32 -6.33
C LYS A 94 9.62 -24.99 -7.81
N ASP A 95 8.67 -24.14 -8.15
CA ASP A 95 8.15 -24.01 -9.52
C ASP A 95 7.76 -22.57 -9.91
N ILE A 96 7.88 -21.60 -9.00
CA ILE A 96 7.64 -20.19 -9.30
C ILE A 96 8.97 -19.51 -9.63
N GLU A 97 8.97 -18.73 -10.69
CA GLU A 97 10.14 -18.02 -11.20
C GLU A 97 10.61 -16.94 -10.21
N VAL A 98 11.92 -16.80 -10.02
CA VAL A 98 12.52 -15.87 -9.05
C VAL A 98 12.08 -14.43 -9.35
N GLU A 99 11.95 -14.08 -10.63
CA GLU A 99 11.54 -12.78 -11.12
C GLU A 99 10.17 -12.35 -10.59
N PHE A 100 9.25 -13.31 -10.38
CA PHE A 100 7.95 -13.02 -9.78
C PHE A 100 8.13 -12.48 -8.36
N PHE A 101 8.95 -13.12 -7.53
CA PHE A 101 9.20 -12.70 -6.16
C PHE A 101 9.90 -11.34 -6.14
N GLU A 102 10.92 -11.14 -6.98
CA GLU A 102 11.62 -9.86 -7.09
C GLU A 102 10.67 -8.71 -7.48
N GLU A 103 9.77 -8.96 -8.43
CA GLU A 103 8.75 -7.99 -8.84
C GLU A 103 7.79 -7.65 -7.69
N GLN A 104 7.31 -8.66 -6.95
CA GLN A 104 6.39 -8.43 -5.83
C GLN A 104 7.08 -7.72 -4.66
N ILE A 105 8.33 -8.09 -4.34
CA ILE A 105 9.14 -7.42 -3.30
C ILE A 105 9.35 -5.95 -3.66
N LYS A 106 9.78 -5.66 -4.90
CA LYS A 106 9.95 -4.29 -5.39
C LYS A 106 8.63 -3.51 -5.32
N SER A 107 7.52 -4.15 -5.67
CA SER A 107 6.19 -3.56 -5.65
C SER A 107 5.72 -3.24 -4.23
N LEU A 108 5.97 -4.12 -3.26
CA LEU A 108 5.64 -3.90 -1.84
C LEU A 108 6.46 -2.76 -1.22
N LEU A 109 7.78 -2.70 -1.51
CA LEU A 109 8.65 -1.61 -1.05
C LEU A 109 8.21 -0.26 -1.64
N ALA A 110 7.89 -0.24 -2.94
CA ALA A 110 7.37 0.97 -3.60
C ALA A 110 6.00 1.38 -3.05
N LEU A 111 5.13 0.41 -2.76
CA LEU A 111 3.80 0.64 -2.18
C LEU A 111 3.91 1.25 -0.78
N ARG A 112 4.78 0.73 0.09
CA ARG A 112 5.07 1.32 1.40
C ARG A 112 5.41 2.81 1.29
N MET A 113 6.30 3.17 0.37
CA MET A 113 6.69 4.57 0.17
C MET A 113 5.52 5.45 -0.31
N LYS A 114 4.61 4.89 -1.12
CA LYS A 114 3.39 5.60 -1.55
C LYS A 114 2.40 5.77 -0.39
N ILE A 115 2.26 4.78 0.49
CA ILE A 115 1.42 4.87 1.69
C ILE A 115 1.97 5.95 2.64
N MET A 116 3.28 5.99 2.87
CA MET A 116 3.93 7.06 3.65
C MET A 116 3.66 8.45 3.06
N ARG A 117 3.72 8.60 1.73
CA ARG A 117 3.41 9.87 1.07
C ARG A 117 1.93 10.26 1.21
N LEU A 118 1.02 9.29 1.19
CA LEU A 118 -0.40 9.53 1.49
C LEU A 118 -0.58 10.03 2.92
N GLN A 119 0.06 9.37 3.89
CA GLN A 119 0.09 9.76 5.31
C GLN A 119 0.57 11.22 5.47
N MET A 120 1.69 11.58 4.84
CA MET A 120 2.24 12.94 4.87
C MET A 120 1.28 13.95 4.22
N SER A 121 0.65 13.59 3.10
CA SER A 121 -0.32 14.45 2.42
C SER A 121 -1.55 14.74 3.29
N TRP A 122 -2.03 13.77 4.06
CA TRP A 122 -3.15 13.96 4.98
C TRP A 122 -2.78 14.82 6.17
N LYS A 123 -1.62 14.55 6.80
CA LYS A 123 -1.09 15.39 7.89
C LYS A 123 -0.97 16.86 7.46
N LYS A 124 -0.43 17.10 6.27
CA LYS A 124 -0.35 18.46 5.70
C LYS A 124 -1.73 19.07 5.51
N PHE A 125 -2.66 18.36 4.87
CA PHE A 125 -4.02 18.86 4.61
C PHE A 125 -4.76 19.22 5.91
N TRP A 126 -4.61 18.42 6.97
CA TRP A 126 -5.21 18.74 8.27
C TRP A 126 -4.56 19.95 8.93
N GLY A 127 -3.23 20.07 8.86
CA GLY A 127 -2.52 21.25 9.36
C GLY A 127 -2.91 22.53 8.63
N ASP A 128 -3.06 22.49 7.30
CA ASP A 128 -3.52 23.64 6.51
C ASP A 128 -4.95 24.06 6.90
N LYS A 129 -5.82 23.10 7.24
CA LYS A 129 -7.21 23.32 7.70
C LYS A 129 -7.32 23.87 9.12
N GLU A 130 -6.36 23.59 9.98
CA GLU A 130 -6.35 24.07 11.38
C GLU A 130 -5.80 25.51 11.48
N ASN A 131 -5.02 25.95 10.49
CA ASN A 131 -4.42 27.28 10.43
C ASN A 131 -5.16 28.28 9.51
N ALA A 132 -6.26 27.85 8.88
CA ALA A 132 -7.09 28.66 7.98
C ALA A 132 -8.42 29.05 8.64
#